data_AF-A0A420XF27-F1
#
_entry.id   AF-A0A420XF27-F1
#
_cell.length_a   1.000
_cell.length_b   1.000
_cell.length_c   1.000
_cell.angle_alpha   90.00
_cell.angle_beta   90.00
_cell.angle_gamma   90.00
#
_symmetry.space_group_name_H-M   'P 1'
#
loop_
_entity.id
_entity.type
_entity.pdbx_description
1 polymer ?
#
loop_
_entity_poly.entity_id
_entity_poly.type
_entity_poly.pdbx_seq_one_letter_code
_entity_poly.pdbx_strand_id
1 'polypeptide(L)'
;MRCVLAKLNPLVMNSAIAHYLDKSKRLGKPLFTFVSLWSDEEPYTLDELLMLIDERIEILAEEFKQHPIDSTLIAMSVWRRKKRQLQKMIDEELKASGY
;
A
#
# COMPACT_ATOMS: atom_id res chain seq x y z
N MET A 1 14.60 6.60 1.86
CA MET A 1 14.28 5.31 1.21
C MET A 1 15.00 5.26 -0.13
N ARG A 2 15.77 4.19 -0.40
CA ARG A 2 16.14 3.87 -1.80
C ARG A 2 14.85 3.35 -2.49
N CYS A 3 14.77 3.43 -3.82
CA CYS A 3 13.66 2.86 -4.60
C CYS A 3 12.24 3.46 -4.38
N VAL A 4 12.07 4.67 -3.81
CA VAL A 4 10.73 5.27 -3.55
C VAL A 4 9.84 5.28 -4.79
N LEU A 5 10.38 5.69 -5.94
CA LEU A 5 9.65 5.70 -7.20
C LEU A 5 9.14 4.32 -7.62
N ALA A 6 9.92 3.26 -7.37
CA ALA A 6 9.50 1.90 -7.65
C ALA A 6 8.43 1.42 -6.67
N LYS A 7 8.54 1.80 -5.39
CA LYS A 7 7.54 1.48 -4.35
C LYS A 7 6.22 2.25 -4.53
N LEU A 8 6.26 3.45 -5.11
CA LEU A 8 5.07 4.24 -5.51
C LEU A 8 4.40 3.74 -6.80
N ASN A 9 5.00 2.78 -7.50
CA ASN A 9 4.38 2.20 -8.68
C ASN A 9 3.06 1.51 -8.29
N PRO A 10 1.91 1.90 -8.87
CA PRO A 10 0.61 1.32 -8.53
C PRO A 10 0.55 -0.21 -8.63
N LEU A 11 1.30 -0.82 -9.56
CA LEU A 11 1.36 -2.28 -9.71
C LEU A 11 2.07 -2.93 -8.53
N VAL A 12 3.23 -2.39 -8.13
CA VAL A 12 4.00 -2.88 -6.98
C VAL A 12 3.19 -2.71 -5.70
N MET A 13 2.55 -1.54 -5.51
CA MET A 13 1.66 -1.29 -4.37
C MET A 13 0.51 -2.29 -4.33
N ASN A 14 -0.16 -2.56 -5.46
CA ASN A 14 -1.27 -3.51 -5.51
C ASN A 14 -0.83 -4.94 -5.15
N SER A 15 0.34 -5.37 -5.63
CA SER A 15 0.92 -6.65 -5.25
C SER A 15 1.24 -6.73 -3.76
N ALA A 16 1.82 -5.66 -3.19
CA ALA A 16 2.09 -5.57 -1.76
C ALA A 16 0.79 -5.63 -0.93
N ILE A 17 -0.25 -4.89 -1.34
CA ILE A 17 -1.57 -4.91 -0.68
C ILE A 17 -2.17 -6.32 -0.71
N ALA A 18 -2.16 -6.96 -1.87
CA ALA A 18 -2.69 -8.31 -2.02
C ALA A 18 -1.94 -9.30 -1.11
N HIS A 19 -0.60 -9.19 -1.05
CA HIS A 19 0.24 -10.00 -0.18
C HIS A 19 -0.11 -9.82 1.30
N TYR A 20 -0.26 -8.58 1.77
CA TYR A 20 -0.56 -8.33 3.18
C TYR A 20 -2.00 -8.66 3.58
N LEU A 21 -2.97 -8.54 2.67
CA LEU A 21 -4.36 -8.92 2.92
C LEU A 21 -4.60 -10.43 2.83
N ASP A 22 -3.65 -11.19 2.30
CA ASP A 22 -3.76 -12.64 2.17
C ASP A 22 -3.80 -13.32 3.55
N LYS A 23 -4.98 -13.82 3.91
CA LYS A 23 -5.20 -14.48 5.20
C LYS A 23 -4.45 -15.80 5.33
N SER A 24 -4.13 -16.45 4.22
CA SER A 24 -3.42 -17.74 4.23
C SER A 24 -1.96 -17.59 4.67
N LYS A 25 -1.39 -16.38 4.55
CA LYS A 25 -0.01 -16.04 4.96
C LYS A 25 0.10 -15.47 6.38
N ARG A 26 -0.97 -15.56 7.18
CA ARG A 26 -1.06 -14.94 8.52
C ARG A 26 -0.12 -15.55 9.56
N LEU A 27 0.25 -16.83 9.45
CA LEU A 27 1.29 -17.40 10.30
C LEU A 27 2.67 -16.96 9.77
N GLY A 28 3.26 -15.96 10.41
CA GLY A 28 4.64 -15.52 10.15
C GLY A 28 4.84 -14.52 9.01
N LYS A 29 3.76 -13.87 8.51
CA LYS A 29 3.74 -12.86 7.42
C LYS A 29 5.11 -12.50 6.86
N PRO A 30 5.59 -13.21 5.82
CA PRO A 30 6.86 -12.86 5.20
C PRO A 30 6.77 -11.42 4.69
N LEU A 31 7.86 -10.66 4.84
CA LEU A 31 8.00 -9.32 4.27
C LEU A 31 7.72 -9.38 2.76
N PHE A 32 6.91 -8.47 2.23
CA PHE A 32 6.75 -8.38 0.77
C PHE A 32 8.08 -7.87 0.20
N THR A 33 8.58 -8.57 -0.82
CA THR A 33 9.77 -8.17 -1.57
C THR A 33 9.45 -8.10 -3.05
N PHE A 34 10.20 -7.27 -3.77
CA PHE A 34 10.05 -7.13 -5.22
C PHE A 34 11.39 -6.83 -5.87
N VAL A 35 11.49 -7.11 -7.18
CA VAL A 35 12.68 -6.77 -7.97
C VAL A 35 12.68 -5.28 -8.27
N SER A 36 13.78 -4.62 -7.92
CA SER A 36 14.05 -3.21 -8.19
C SER A 36 15.38 -3.06 -8.96
N LEU A 37 15.69 -1.84 -9.38
CA LEU A 37 16.98 -1.54 -10.03
C LEU A 37 18.20 -1.79 -9.13
N TRP A 38 18.01 -1.89 -7.81
CA TRP A 38 19.09 -1.93 -6.83
C TRP A 38 19.13 -3.23 -6.03
N SER A 39 18.08 -4.06 -6.11
CA SER A 39 17.95 -5.32 -5.39
C SER A 39 16.85 -6.18 -6.01
N ASP A 40 17.12 -7.47 -6.19
CA ASP A 40 16.11 -8.45 -6.62
C ASP A 40 15.11 -8.80 -5.50
N GLU A 41 15.50 -8.55 -4.26
CA GLU A 41 14.69 -8.78 -3.05
C GLU A 41 14.47 -7.48 -2.28
N GLU A 42 14.15 -6.38 -2.97
CA GLU A 42 13.92 -5.08 -2.33
C GLU A 42 12.76 -5.21 -1.32
N PRO A 43 13.00 -4.94 -0.02
CA PRO A 43 11.98 -5.05 1.00
C PRO A 43 10.96 -3.93 0.86
N TYR A 44 9.69 -4.26 1.05
CA TYR A 44 8.61 -3.29 1.09
C TYR A 44 7.68 -3.60 2.26
N THR A 45 7.89 -2.90 3.37
CA THR A 45 7.17 -3.17 4.62
C THR A 45 5.71 -2.70 4.57
N LEU A 46 4.89 -3.22 5.48
CA LEU A 46 3.51 -2.79 5.62
C LEU A 46 3.41 -1.30 6.02
N ASP A 47 4.29 -0.85 6.92
CA ASP A 47 4.34 0.55 7.35
C ASP A 47 4.73 1.48 6.18
N GLU A 48 5.75 1.09 5.40
CA GLU A 48 6.11 1.81 4.18
C GLU A 48 4.93 1.86 3.20
N LEU A 49 4.23 0.75 3.00
CA LEU A 49 3.07 0.68 2.11
C LEU A 49 1.95 1.63 2.56
N LEU A 50 1.66 1.69 3.87
CA LEU A 50 0.64 2.60 4.40
C LEU A 50 1.01 4.07 4.17
N MET A 51 2.26 4.44 4.43
CA MET A 51 2.76 5.80 4.16
C MET A 51 2.67 6.14 2.67
N LEU A 52 3.09 5.23 1.78
CA LEU A 52 3.07 5.48 0.34
C LEU A 52 1.65 5.48 -0.25
N ILE A 53 0.68 4.80 0.38
CA ILE A 53 -0.74 4.96 0.01
C ILE A 53 -1.23 6.38 0.31
N ASP A 54 -0.81 6.97 1.44
CA ASP A 54 -1.15 8.38 1.74
C ASP A 54 -0.53 9.33 0.73
N GLU A 55 0.75 9.17 0.45
CA GLU A 55 1.44 9.97 -0.59
C GLU A 55 0.74 9.82 -1.95
N ARG A 56 0.32 8.62 -2.32
CA ARG A 56 -0.43 8.40 -3.58
C ARG A 56 -1.78 9.12 -3.58
N ILE A 57 -2.47 9.17 -2.45
CA ILE A 57 -3.74 9.91 -2.32
C ILE A 57 -3.49 11.41 -2.42
N GLU A 58 -2.42 11.93 -1.84
CA GLU A 58 -2.03 13.33 -1.91
C GLU A 58 -1.67 13.75 -3.35
N ILE A 59 -0.88 12.93 -4.06
CA ILE A 59 -0.58 13.14 -5.48
C ILE A 59 -1.87 13.23 -6.30
N LEU A 60 -2.79 12.29 -6.12
CA LEU A 60 -4.08 12.30 -6.83
C LEU A 60 -4.96 13.50 -6.41
N ALA A 61 -4.89 13.94 -5.16
CA ALA A 61 -5.64 15.11 -4.70
C ALA A 61 -5.12 16.40 -5.37
N GLU A 62 -3.80 16.54 -5.50
CA GLU A 62 -3.20 17.68 -6.19
C GLU A 62 -3.46 17.61 -7.70
N GLU A 63 -3.36 16.43 -8.32
CA GLU A 63 -3.77 16.22 -9.71
C GLU A 63 -5.23 16.61 -9.94
N PHE A 64 -6.15 16.23 -9.04
CA PHE A 64 -7.57 16.59 -9.14
C PHE A 64 -7.80 18.09 -8.96
N LYS A 65 -7.04 18.74 -8.09
CA LYS A 65 -7.13 20.19 -7.87
C LYS A 65 -6.69 20.97 -9.10
N GLN A 66 -5.64 20.52 -9.78
CA GLN A 66 -5.17 21.13 -11.02
C GLN A 66 -6.09 20.78 -12.20
N HIS A 67 -6.57 19.54 -12.25
CA HIS A 67 -7.40 18.99 -13.31
C HIS A 67 -8.55 18.16 -12.72
N PRO A 68 -9.72 18.79 -12.48
CA PRO A 68 -10.86 18.12 -11.87
C PRO A 68 -11.48 17.08 -12.81
N ILE A 69 -10.94 15.86 -12.77
CA ILE A 69 -11.37 14.73 -13.60
C ILE A 69 -11.93 13.63 -12.68
N ASP A 70 -13.12 13.13 -13.00
CA ASP A 70 -13.82 12.10 -12.22
C ASP A 70 -12.99 10.83 -12.02
N SER A 71 -12.17 10.45 -13.02
CA SER A 71 -11.27 9.30 -12.91
C SER A 71 -10.28 9.43 -11.75
N THR A 72 -9.79 10.64 -11.49
CA THR A 72 -8.85 10.91 -10.39
C THR A 72 -9.56 10.79 -9.04
N LEU A 73 -10.79 11.32 -8.95
CA LEU A 73 -11.62 11.17 -7.75
C LEU A 73 -11.96 9.70 -7.44
N ILE A 74 -12.28 8.92 -8.47
CA ILE A 74 -12.51 7.48 -8.36
C ILE A 74 -11.23 6.79 -7.88
N ALA A 75 -10.08 7.10 -8.47
CA ALA A 75 -8.80 6.54 -8.07
C ALA A 75 -8.50 6.82 -6.58
N MET A 76 -8.68 8.06 -6.11
CA MET A 76 -8.53 8.42 -4.70
C MET A 76 -9.42 7.57 -3.79
N SER A 77 -10.68 7.37 -4.19
CA SER A 77 -11.65 6.56 -3.44
C SER A 77 -11.21 5.10 -3.34
N VAL A 78 -10.64 4.55 -4.42
CA VAL A 78 -10.08 3.19 -4.44
C VAL A 78 -8.88 3.08 -3.50
N TRP A 79 -7.94 4.02 -3.52
CA TRP A 79 -6.77 4.00 -2.63
C TRP A 79 -7.16 4.16 -1.15
N ARG A 80 -8.10 5.04 -0.83
CA ARG A 80 -8.67 5.17 0.52
C ARG A 80 -9.33 3.87 1.00
N ARG A 81 -10.03 3.15 0.10
CA ARG A 81 -10.62 1.85 0.43
C ARG A 81 -9.54 0.81 0.74
N LYS A 82 -8.48 0.74 -0.07
CA LYS A 82 -7.34 -0.17 0.15
C LYS A 82 -6.66 0.10 1.49
N LYS A 83 -6.37 1.37 1.81
CA LYS A 83 -5.81 1.76 3.11
C LYS A 83 -6.68 1.27 4.28
N ARG A 84 -7.99 1.50 4.21
CA ARG A 84 -8.93 1.05 5.25
C ARG A 84 -8.95 -0.47 5.40
N GLN A 85 -8.82 -1.23 4.32
CA GLN A 85 -8.76 -2.70 4.39
C GLN A 85 -7.50 -3.17 5.13
N LEU A 86 -6.34 -2.57 4.83
CA LEU A 86 -5.09 -2.86 5.54
C LEU A 86 -5.21 -2.49 7.01
N GLN A 87 -5.70 -1.28 7.32
CA GLN A 87 -5.83 -0.85 8.72
C GLN A 87 -6.76 -1.77 9.51
N LYS A 88 -7.91 -2.14 8.94
CA LYS A 88 -8.83 -3.08 9.58
C LYS A 88 -8.16 -4.44 9.85
N MET A 89 -7.34 -4.92 8.93
CA MET A 89 -6.59 -6.16 9.13
C MET A 89 -5.55 -6.02 10.26
N ILE A 90 -4.87 -4.88 10.38
CA ILE A 90 -3.96 -4.60 11.51
C ILE A 90 -4.74 -4.62 12.82
N ASP A 91 -5.88 -3.93 12.87
CA ASP A 91 -6.72 -3.85 14.07
C ASP A 91 -7.27 -5.23 14.48
N GLU A 92 -7.62 -6.07 13.49
CA GLU A 92 -8.03 -7.47 13.72
C GLU A 92 -6.89 -8.32 14.31
N GLU A 93 -5.65 -8.13 13.83
CA GLU A 93 -4.48 -8.86 14.30
C GLU A 93 -4.04 -8.43 15.71
N LEU A 94 -4.12 -7.13 16.01
CA LEU A 94 -3.86 -6.61 17.36
C LEU A 94 -4.84 -7.20 18.38
N LYS A 95 -6.14 -7.21 18.05
CA LYS A 95 -7.19 -7.82 18.90
C LYS A 95 -6.99 -9.32 19.08
N ALA A 96 -6.58 -10.04 18.03
CA ALA A 96 -6.31 -11.47 18.11
C ALA A 96 -5.07 -11.80 18.96
N SER A 97 -4.15 -10.85 19.10
CA SER A 97 -2.90 -11.00 19.86
C SER A 97 -3.06 -10.69 21.37
N GLY A 98 -4.27 -10.42 21.86
CA GLY A 98 -4.56 -10.26 23.28
C GLY A 98 -4.22 -8.90 23.89
N TYR A 99 -4.04 -7.87 23.06
CA TYR A 99 -3.94 -6.47 23.48
C TYR A 99 -5.25 -5.71 23.27
#